data_AF-A0A2A5C3T8-F1
#
_entry.id   AF-A0A2A5C3T8-F1
#
_cell.length_a   1.000
_cell.length_b   1.000
_cell.length_c   1.000
_cell.angle_alpha   90.00
_cell.angle_beta   90.00
_cell.angle_gamma   90.00
#
_symmetry.space_group_name_H-M   'P 1'
#
loop_
_entity.id
_entity.type
_entity.pdbx_description
1 polymer ?
#
loop_
_entity_poly.entity_id
_entity_poly.type
_entity_poly.pdbx_seq_one_letter_code
_entity_poly.pdbx_strand_id
1 'polypeptide(L)'
;MKTSDNIHFHWRLIQTAQNESAIINFPNNANQAAFPDLKSQGEFCKIAEDLGIESVLVDINHEKPDPTILATALSRQANEIGFIIAVRSGLLSPTLFTQQINTLSTLSKNKI
;
A
#
# COMPACT_ATOMS: atom_id res chain seq x y z
N MET A 1 -16.94 -23.58 0.85
CA MET A 1 -16.20 -22.38 0.39
C MET A 1 -15.65 -22.74 -0.97
N LYS A 2 -16.25 -22.24 -2.06
CA LYS A 2 -15.72 -22.49 -3.41
C LYS A 2 -14.42 -21.69 -3.51
N THR A 3 -13.28 -22.36 -3.49
CA THR A 3 -12.04 -21.77 -3.99
C THR A 3 -12.29 -21.53 -5.47
N SER A 4 -12.44 -20.27 -5.87
CA SER A 4 -12.45 -19.88 -7.28
C SER A 4 -11.11 -20.33 -7.88
N ASP A 5 -11.15 -21.09 -8.98
CA ASP A 5 -9.98 -21.53 -9.75
C ASP A 5 -9.26 -20.35 -10.48
N ASN A 6 -9.40 -19.12 -9.97
CA ASN A 6 -8.86 -17.92 -10.57
C ASN A 6 -7.55 -17.53 -9.87
N ILE A 7 -6.51 -17.24 -10.65
CA ILE A 7 -5.25 -16.72 -10.13
C ILE A 7 -5.46 -15.25 -9.78
N HIS A 8 -5.15 -14.89 -8.53
CA HIS A 8 -5.24 -13.54 -8.01
C HIS A 8 -3.88 -12.84 -8.14
N PHE A 9 -3.87 -11.68 -8.78
CA PHE A 9 -2.66 -10.89 -8.95
C PHE A 9 -2.59 -9.78 -7.91
N HIS A 10 -1.46 -9.74 -7.21
CA HIS A 10 -1.13 -8.68 -6.27
C HIS A 10 0.20 -8.06 -6.66
N TRP A 11 0.36 -6.76 -6.42
CA TRP A 11 1.57 -6.03 -6.79
C TRP A 11 2.12 -5.24 -5.61
N ARG A 12 3.35 -4.74 -5.71
CA ARG A 12 3.94 -3.86 -4.70
C ARG A 12 3.67 -2.40 -5.06
N LEU A 13 3.21 -1.60 -4.10
CA LEU A 13 3.03 -0.16 -4.30
C LEU A 13 4.35 0.50 -4.74
N ILE A 14 4.25 1.44 -5.69
CA ILE A 14 5.39 2.22 -6.16
C ILE A 14 5.91 3.18 -5.06
N GLN A 15 7.21 3.46 -5.11
CA GLN A 15 7.85 4.42 -4.21
C GLN A 15 7.85 5.82 -4.84
N THR A 16 7.76 6.85 -3.99
CA THR A 16 8.00 8.24 -4.39
C THR A 16 9.43 8.35 -4.94
N ALA A 17 9.56 8.73 -6.22
CA ALA A 17 10.82 8.86 -6.98
C ALA A 17 11.50 7.57 -7.50
N GLN A 18 10.77 6.68 -8.18
CA GLN A 18 11.41 5.75 -9.14
C GLN A 18 11.77 6.50 -10.43
N ASN A 19 12.95 7.12 -10.47
CA ASN A 19 13.61 7.37 -11.76
C ASN A 19 14.02 6.01 -12.35
N GLU A 20 13.82 5.80 -13.65
CA GLU A 20 14.03 4.53 -14.38
C GLU A 20 15.42 3.87 -14.14
N SER A 21 16.40 4.64 -13.66
CA SER A 21 17.77 4.19 -13.36
C SER A 21 17.98 3.58 -11.95
N ALA A 22 16.95 3.58 -11.08
CA ALA A 22 17.08 3.18 -9.67
C ALA A 22 16.83 1.67 -9.41
N ILE A 23 16.80 0.83 -10.44
CA ILE A 23 16.58 -0.62 -10.28
C ILE A 23 17.82 -1.33 -9.69
N ILE A 24 19.02 -0.71 -9.74
CA ILE A 24 20.29 -1.33 -9.30
C ILE A 24 20.95 -0.60 -8.12
N ASN A 25 20.63 0.66 -7.86
CA ASN A 25 21.23 1.43 -6.77
C ASN A 25 20.15 1.95 -5.84
N PHE A 26 20.15 1.46 -4.58
CA PHE A 26 19.47 2.13 -3.47
C PHE A 26 19.85 3.62 -3.51
N PRO A 27 18.92 4.55 -3.76
CA PRO A 27 19.31 5.91 -4.05
C PRO A 27 19.71 6.60 -2.74
N ASN A 28 20.88 7.25 -2.77
CA ASN A 28 21.39 8.24 -1.80
C ASN A 28 20.46 9.48 -1.62
N ASN A 29 19.18 9.38 -1.98
CA ASN A 29 18.14 10.41 -1.84
C ASN A 29 17.04 9.93 -0.87
N ALA A 30 17.45 9.36 0.26
CA ALA A 30 16.56 8.85 1.32
C ALA A 30 15.45 9.86 1.73
N ASN A 31 15.73 11.16 1.58
CA ASN A 31 14.79 12.22 1.93
C ASN A 31 13.53 12.29 1.06
N GLN A 32 13.52 11.78 -0.19
CA GLN A 32 12.33 11.85 -1.06
C GLN A 32 11.43 10.63 -0.98
N ALA A 33 12.00 9.44 -0.75
CA ALA A 33 11.22 8.21 -0.57
C ALA A 33 10.41 8.19 0.75
N ALA A 34 10.80 9.03 1.72
CA ALA A 34 10.15 9.15 3.02
C ALA A 34 8.78 9.86 2.96
N PHE A 35 8.51 10.67 1.92
CA PHE A 35 7.27 11.41 1.79
C PHE A 35 6.27 10.67 0.90
N PRO A 36 4.98 10.61 1.28
CA PRO A 36 3.96 10.02 0.44
C PRO A 36 3.69 10.90 -0.80
N ASP A 37 3.69 10.30 -1.98
CA ASP A 37 3.23 10.93 -3.22
C ASP A 37 1.87 10.37 -3.61
N LEU A 38 0.84 10.95 -2.99
CA LEU A 38 -0.54 10.51 -3.16
C LEU A 38 -1.05 10.66 -4.59
N LYS A 39 -0.43 11.52 -5.42
CA LYS A 39 -0.86 11.71 -6.80
C LYS A 39 -0.39 10.52 -7.65
N SER A 40 0.93 10.30 -7.73
CA SER A 40 1.46 9.22 -8.55
C SER A 40 1.08 7.84 -8.01
N GLN A 41 1.04 7.67 -6.68
CA GLN A 41 0.59 6.42 -6.06
C GLN A 41 -0.92 6.18 -6.28
N GLY A 42 -1.74 7.24 -6.25
CA GLY A 42 -3.17 7.16 -6.56
C GLY A 42 -3.43 6.81 -8.02
N GLU A 43 -2.71 7.44 -8.95
CA GLU A 43 -2.74 7.11 -10.38
C GLU A 43 -2.30 5.66 -10.63
N PHE A 44 -1.23 5.21 -9.98
CA PHE A 44 -0.79 3.82 -10.03
C PHE A 44 -1.88 2.85 -9.57
N CYS A 45 -2.55 3.12 -8.44
CA CYS A 45 -3.63 2.28 -7.95
C CYS A 45 -4.80 2.18 -8.94
N LYS A 46 -5.15 3.28 -9.62
CA LYS A 46 -6.19 3.30 -10.66
C LYS A 46 -5.81 2.48 -11.89
N ILE A 47 -4.57 2.60 -12.34
CA ILE A 47 -4.08 1.78 -13.46
C ILE A 47 -4.03 0.30 -13.06
N ALA A 48 -3.61 0.01 -11.83
CA ALA A 48 -3.55 -1.35 -11.31
C ALA A 48 -4.95 -2.01 -11.26
N GLU A 49 -5.98 -1.30 -10.79
CA GLU A 49 -7.37 -1.82 -10.82
C GLU A 49 -7.84 -2.07 -12.25
N ASP A 50 -7.57 -1.15 -13.19
CA ASP A 50 -7.96 -1.29 -14.60
C ASP A 50 -7.28 -2.50 -15.28
N LEU A 51 -6.09 -2.88 -14.81
CA LEU A 51 -5.34 -4.05 -15.29
C LEU A 51 -5.71 -5.36 -14.58
N GLY A 52 -6.65 -5.34 -13.63
CA GLY A 52 -7.11 -6.52 -12.90
C GLY A 52 -6.20 -6.94 -11.74
N ILE A 53 -5.34 -6.05 -11.24
CA ILE A 53 -4.63 -6.27 -9.97
C ILE A 53 -5.62 -6.09 -8.83
N GLU A 54 -5.74 -7.10 -7.97
CA GLU A 54 -6.73 -7.11 -6.90
C GLU A 54 -6.24 -6.37 -5.66
N SER A 55 -4.94 -6.39 -5.38
CA SER A 55 -4.40 -5.67 -4.23
C SER A 55 -2.96 -5.20 -4.41
N VAL A 56 -2.62 -4.13 -3.70
CA VAL A 56 -1.25 -3.60 -3.63
C VAL A 56 -0.67 -3.75 -2.23
N LEU A 57 0.56 -4.24 -2.14
CA LEU A 57 1.36 -4.31 -0.92
C LEU A 57 1.97 -2.95 -0.60
N VAL A 58 1.61 -2.41 0.57
CA VAL A 58 2.21 -1.22 1.17
C VAL A 58 3.24 -1.67 2.19
N ASP A 59 4.52 -1.48 1.87
CA ASP A 59 5.62 -2.02 2.67
C ASP A 59 6.05 -1.09 3.81
N ILE A 60 6.72 -1.68 4.81
CA ILE A 60 7.13 -1.00 6.05
C ILE A 60 8.65 -0.89 6.15
N ASN A 61 9.15 0.34 6.28
CA ASN A 61 10.54 0.65 6.59
C ASN A 61 10.62 2.01 7.31
N HIS A 62 11.67 2.24 8.10
CA HIS A 62 11.89 3.50 8.82
C HIS A 62 12.08 4.71 7.88
N GLU A 63 12.51 4.50 6.64
CA GLU A 63 12.67 5.53 5.61
C GLU A 63 11.43 5.68 4.71
N LYS A 64 10.28 5.14 5.13
CA LYS A 64 9.05 5.12 4.34
C LYS A 64 7.88 5.72 5.11
N PRO A 65 6.86 6.22 4.40
CA PRO A 65 5.60 6.58 5.03
C PRO A 65 5.02 5.41 5.83
N ASP A 66 4.29 5.73 6.90
CA ASP A 66 3.53 4.72 7.63
C ASP A 66 2.55 4.02 6.67
N PRO A 67 2.58 2.68 6.58
CA PRO A 67 1.81 1.95 5.57
C PRO A 67 0.31 2.01 5.85
N THR A 68 -0.12 2.15 7.12
CA THR A 68 -1.53 2.25 7.49
C THR A 68 -2.10 3.61 7.09
N ILE A 69 -1.38 4.69 7.39
CA ILE A 69 -1.78 6.06 7.01
C ILE A 69 -1.79 6.21 5.49
N LEU A 70 -0.76 5.70 4.80
CA LEU A 70 -0.70 5.76 3.35
C LEU A 70 -1.84 4.97 2.69
N ALA A 71 -2.09 3.74 3.14
CA ALA A 71 -3.22 2.95 2.66
C ALA A 71 -4.57 3.67 2.89
N THR A 72 -4.74 4.32 4.05
CA THR A 72 -5.95 5.13 4.34
C THR A 72 -6.16 6.26 3.34
N ALA A 73 -5.09 6.96 2.96
CA ALA A 73 -5.19 8.06 2.00
C ALA A 73 -5.47 7.54 0.58
N LEU A 74 -4.83 6.44 0.17
CA LEU A 74 -4.99 5.85 -1.16
C LEU A 74 -6.34 5.13 -1.33
N SER A 75 -6.86 4.50 -0.27
CA SER A 75 -8.16 3.80 -0.32
C SER A 75 -9.33 4.74 -0.60
N ARG A 76 -9.14 6.04 -0.37
CA ARG A 76 -10.13 7.09 -0.71
C ARG A 76 -10.06 7.52 -2.17
N GLN A 77 -8.97 7.23 -2.87
CA GLN A 77 -8.76 7.60 -4.27
C GLN A 77 -9.01 6.44 -5.24
N ALA A 78 -8.81 5.20 -4.79
CA ALA A 78 -9.00 3.99 -5.58
C ALA A 78 -10.41 3.41 -5.42
N ASN A 79 -10.95 2.83 -6.49
CA ASN A 79 -12.35 2.43 -6.54
C ASN A 79 -12.57 1.02 -5.98
N GLU A 80 -11.74 0.06 -6.37
CA GLU A 80 -11.97 -1.36 -6.03
C GLU A 80 -10.70 -2.06 -5.52
N ILE A 81 -9.49 -1.56 -5.81
CA ILE A 81 -8.26 -2.23 -5.40
C ILE A 81 -8.09 -2.36 -3.87
N GLY A 82 -7.65 -3.52 -3.43
CA GLY A 82 -7.28 -3.83 -2.04
C GLY A 82 -5.89 -3.35 -1.64
N PHE A 83 -5.63 -3.29 -0.34
CA PHE A 83 -4.34 -2.88 0.23
C PHE A 83 -3.87 -3.91 1.25
N ILE A 84 -2.73 -4.54 0.96
CA ILE A 84 -2.04 -5.43 1.89
C ILE A 84 -1.05 -4.59 2.68
N ILE A 85 -1.23 -4.49 4.00
CA ILE A 85 -0.41 -3.62 4.86
C ILE A 85 0.65 -4.46 5.58
N ALA A 86 1.92 -4.11 5.38
CA ALA A 86 3.00 -4.73 6.15
C ALA A 86 3.00 -4.21 7.59
N VAL A 87 3.05 -5.12 8.57
CA VAL A 87 3.11 -4.80 9.99
C VAL A 87 4.30 -5.49 10.66
N ARG A 88 4.88 -4.83 11.67
CA ARG A 88 5.86 -5.43 12.58
C ARG A 88 5.25 -5.50 13.97
N SER A 89 5.07 -6.71 14.49
CA SER A 89 4.45 -6.96 15.80
C SER A 89 5.15 -6.26 16.97
N GLY A 90 6.44 -5.95 16.85
CA GLY A 90 7.20 -5.22 17.87
C GLY A 90 7.05 -3.69 17.84
N LEU A 91 6.38 -3.11 16.84
CA LEU A 91 6.23 -1.65 16.72
C LEU A 91 4.92 -1.10 17.30
N LEU A 92 3.91 -1.94 17.48
CA LEU A 92 2.57 -1.53 17.89
C LEU A 92 2.01 -2.52 18.91
N SER A 93 1.26 -2.01 19.89
CA SER A 93 0.45 -2.86 20.75
C SER A 93 -0.58 -3.62 19.88
N PRO A 94 -0.78 -4.94 20.09
CA PRO A 94 -1.80 -5.70 19.36
C PRO A 94 -3.20 -5.10 19.45
N THR A 95 -3.54 -4.51 20.60
CA THR A 95 -4.82 -3.83 20.82
C THR A 95 -4.94 -2.58 19.96
N LEU A 96 -3.88 -1.77 19.88
CA LEU A 96 -3.87 -0.56 19.05
C LEU A 96 -3.92 -0.93 17.57
N PHE A 97 -3.14 -1.92 17.14
CA PHE A 97 -3.15 -2.41 15.77
C PHE A 97 -4.56 -2.88 15.35
N THR A 98 -5.23 -3.65 16.21
CA THR A 98 -6.61 -4.11 15.94
C THR A 98 -7.57 -2.93 15.79
N GLN A 99 -7.47 -1.90 16.64
CA GLN A 99 -8.29 -0.69 16.51
C GLN A 99 -8.02 0.02 15.18
N GLN A 100 -6.75 0.23 14.83
CA GLN A 100 -6.35 0.90 13.59
C GLN A 100 -6.86 0.18 12.34
N ILE A 101 -6.67 -1.15 12.26
CA ILE A 101 -7.11 -1.94 11.11
C ILE A 101 -8.63 -2.02 11.02
N ASN A 102 -9.35 -2.16 12.14
CA ASN A 102 -10.82 -2.17 12.11
C ASN A 102 -11.38 -0.82 11.64
N THR A 103 -10.80 0.30 12.09
CA THR A 103 -11.16 1.63 11.60
C THR A 103 -10.88 1.74 10.11
N LEU A 104 -9.69 1.35 9.66
CA LEU A 104 -9.32 1.44 8.25
C LEU A 104 -10.18 0.52 7.36
N SER A 105 -10.48 -0.70 7.79
CA SER A 105 -11.36 -1.62 7.05
C SER A 105 -12.73 -0.97 6.81
N THR A 106 -13.28 -0.28 7.83
CA THR A 106 -14.53 0.48 7.69
C THR A 106 -14.38 1.65 6.72
N LEU A 107 -13.30 2.44 6.81
CA LEU A 107 -13.06 3.61 5.95
C LEU A 107 -12.79 3.22 4.49
N SER A 108 -12.22 2.04 4.25
CA SER A 108 -11.84 1.54 2.94
C SER A 108 -12.93 0.69 2.28
N LYS A 109 -14.07 0.44 2.96
CA LYS A 109 -15.14 -0.48 2.53
C LYS A 109 -14.67 -1.95 2.43
N ASN A 110 -13.93 -2.42 3.44
CA ASN A 110 -13.38 -3.77 3.57
C ASN A 110 -12.33 -4.13 2.50
N LYS A 111 -11.49 -3.16 2.11
CA LYS A 111 -10.40 -3.35 1.14
C LYS A 111 -9.03 -3.60 1.79
N ILE A 112 -9.01 -3.89 3.10
CA ILE A 112 -7.81 -4.26 3.87
C ILE A 112 -7.90 -5.71 4.28
#